data_AF-A0A351HA24-F1
#
_entry.id   AF-A0A351HA24-F1
#
_cell.length_a   1.000
_cell.length_b   1.000
_cell.length_c   1.000
_cell.angle_alpha   90.00
_cell.angle_beta   90.00
_cell.angle_gamma   90.00
#
_symmetry.space_group_name_H-M   'P 1'
#
loop_
_entity.id
_entity.type
_entity.pdbx_description
1 polymer ?
#
loop_
_entity_poly.entity_id
_entity_poly.type
_entity_poly.pdbx_seq_one_letter_code
_entity_poly.pdbx_strand_id
1 'polypeptide(L)' 'MLQVRLRGLALDQSNSPVVILEVEKTNKGFGIWIGPFEAEALALAVSG' A
#
# COMPACT_ATOMS: atom_id res chain seq x y z
N MET A 1 5.70 -17.97 -0.82
CA MET A 1 4.95 -16.80 -0.31
C MET A 1 5.98 -15.80 0.22
N LEU A 2 5.89 -14.52 -0.18
CA LEU A 2 6.85 -13.48 0.26
C LEU A 2 6.28 -12.77 1.49
N GLN A 3 7.12 -12.56 2.50
CA GLN A 3 6.76 -11.75 3.66
C GLN A 3 6.96 -10.28 3.33
N VAL A 4 5.92 -9.48 3.53
CA VAL A 4 5.88 -8.07 3.17
C VAL A 4 5.37 -7.24 4.34
N ARG A 5 5.75 -5.97 4.36
CA ARG A 5 5.22 -4.96 5.28
C ARG A 5 4.58 -3.84 4.50
N LEU A 6 3.53 -3.28 5.07
CA LEU A 6 2.93 -2.06 4.55
C LEU A 6 3.88 -0.90 4.83
N ARG A 7 4.35 -0.24 3.78
CA ARG A 7 5.17 0.98 3.88
C ARG A 7 4.31 2.23 3.88
N GLY A 8 3.20 2.22 3.16
CA GLY A 8 2.23 3.32 3.17
C GLY A 8 1.19 3.23 2.06
N LEU A 9 0.31 4.23 2.05
CA LEU A 9 -0.69 4.47 1.01
C LEU A 9 -0.33 5.78 0.29
N ALA A 10 -0.41 5.80 -1.03
CA ALA A 10 -0.17 6.98 -1.86
C ALA A 10 -1.26 7.13 -2.93
N LEU A 11 -1.29 8.29 -3.59
CA LEU A 11 -2.07 8.52 -4.80
C LEU A 11 -1.09 8.62 -5.98
N ASP A 12 -1.40 7.94 -7.09
CA ASP A 12 -0.69 8.14 -8.35
C ASP A 12 -1.10 9.48 -9.00
N GLN A 13 -0.37 9.90 -10.05
CA GLN A 13 -0.65 11.11 -10.83
C GLN A 13 -2.11 11.22 -11.33
N SER A 14 -2.80 10.10 -11.50
CA SER A 14 -4.22 10.00 -11.89
C SER A 14 -5.19 10.00 -10.70
N ASN A 15 -4.72 10.32 -9.48
CA ASN A 15 -5.46 10.22 -8.21
C ASN A 15 -5.99 8.80 -7.90
N SER A 16 -5.37 7.77 -8.48
CA SER A 16 -5.70 6.38 -8.15
C SER A 16 -4.89 5.94 -6.92
N PRO A 17 -5.51 5.31 -5.91
CA PRO A 17 -4.80 4.92 -4.70
C PRO A 17 -3.92 3.69 -4.92
N VAL A 18 -2.71 3.76 -4.37
CA VAL A 18 -1.67 2.75 -4.47
C VAL A 18 -1.16 2.40 -3.08
N VAL A 19 -1.18 1.12 -2.76
CA VAL A 19 -0.56 0.55 -1.57
C VAL A 19 0.90 0.26 -1.87
N ILE A 20 1.82 0.81 -1.08
CA ILE A 20 3.25 0.55 -1.21
C ILE A 20 3.64 -0.51 -0.20
N LEU A 21 4.12 -1.65 -0.70
CA LEU A 21 4.60 -2.76 0.09
C LEU A 21 6.12 -2.87 -0.01
N GLU A 22 6.76 -3.17 1.11
CA GLU A 22 8.19 -3.48 1.19
C GLU A 22 8.38 -4.95 1.52
N VAL A 23 9.24 -5.64 0.77
CA VAL A 23 9.55 -7.05 1.00
C VAL A 23 10.58 -7.14 2.12
N GLU A 24 10.27 -7.90 3.17
CA GLU A 24 11.16 -8.02 4.32
C GLU A 24 12.55 -8.51 3.90
N LYS A 25 13.59 -7.94 4.52
CA LYS A 25 15.00 -8.29 4.29
C LYS A 25 15.53 -7.97 2.88
N THR A 26 14.79 -7.20 2.09
CA THR A 26 15.24 -6.71 0.78
C THR A 26 14.92 -5.24 0.63
N ASN A 27 15.71 -4.50 -0.14
CA ASN A 27 15.40 -3.11 -0.50
C ASN A 27 14.43 -3.01 -1.69
N LYS A 28 13.56 -4.03 -1.86
CA LYS A 28 12.61 -4.13 -2.96
C LYS A 28 11.20 -3.98 -2.40
N GLY A 29 10.36 -3.34 -3.19
CA GLY A 29 8.95 -3.17 -2.90
C GLY A 29 8.13 -3.21 -4.17
N PHE A 30 6.82 -3.23 -4.01
CA PHE A 30 5.89 -3.16 -5.12
C PHE A 30 4.64 -2.38 -4.72
N GLY A 31 4.03 -1.75 -5.72
CA GLY A 31 2.77 -1.04 -5.58
C GLY A 31 1.60 -1.95 -5.95
N ILE A 32 0.50 -1.87 -5.21
CA ILE A 32 -0.79 -2.46 -5.60
C ILE A 32 -1.78 -1.31 -5.77
N TRP A 33 -2.30 -1.13 -6.99
CA TRP A 33 -3.44 -0.24 -7.21
C TRP A 33 -4.69 -0.90 -6.64
N ILE A 34 -5.41 -0.13 -5.85
CA ILE A 34 -6.66 -0.55 -5.23
C ILE A 34 -7.75 0.47 -5.54
N GLY A 35 -9.00 0.17 -5.18
CA GLY A 35 -10.07 1.13 -5.29
C GLY A 35 -10.07 2.16 -4.14
N PRO A 36 -10.84 3.25 -4.29
CA PRO A 36 -10.90 4.33 -3.29
C PRO A 36 -11.45 3.86 -1.94
N PHE A 37 -12.42 2.94 -1.93
CA PHE A 37 -13.01 2.43 -0.69
C PHE A 37 -12.07 1.46 0.04
N GLU A 38 -11.33 0.62 -0.68
CA GLU A 38 -10.29 -0.21 -0.06
C GLU A 38 -9.17 0.65 0.53
N ALA A 39 -8.83 1.75 -0.14
CA ALA A 39 -7.81 2.67 0.33
C ALA A 39 -8.21 3.37 1.63
N GLU A 40 -9.47 3.81 1.72
CA GLU A 40 -10.05 4.37 2.95
C GLU A 40 -10.09 3.34 4.08
N ALA A 41 -10.59 2.13 3.81
CA ALA A 41 -10.63 1.04 4.79
C ALA A 41 -9.24 0.69 5.31
N LEU A 42 -8.23 0.65 4.44
CA LEU A 42 -6.85 0.41 4.82
C LEU A 42 -6.28 1.57 5.64
N ALA A 43 -6.54 2.82 5.25
CA ALA A 43 -6.09 4.00 5.99
C ALA A 43 -6.66 4.02 7.42
N LEU A 44 -7.93 3.65 7.59
CA LEU A 44 -8.57 3.50 8.89
C LEU A 44 -7.94 2.38 9.72
N ALA A 45 -7.68 1.23 9.10
CA ALA A 45 -7.07 0.08 9.79
C ALA A 45 -5.63 0.33 10.25
N VAL A 46 -4.89 1.20 9.56
CA VAL A 46 -3.49 1.54 9.87
C VAL A 46 -3.38 2.70 10.86
N SER A 47 -4.41 3.53 10.95
CA SER A 47 -4.46 4.66 11.89
C SER A 47 -4.90 4.27 13.30
N GLY A 48 -5.39 3.04 13.49
CA GLY A 48 -5.73 2.45 14.80
C GLY A 48 -4.57 1.67 15.40
#